data_AF-A0A2A4XZU2-F1
#
_entry.id   AF-A0A2A4XZU2-F1
#
_cell.length_a   1.000
_cell.length_b   1.000
_cell.length_c   1.000
_cell.angle_alpha   90.00
_cell.angle_beta   90.00
_cell.angle_gamma   90.00
#
_symmetry.space_group_name_H-M   'P 1'
#
loop_
_entity.id
_entity.type
_entity.pdbx_description
1 polymer ?
#
loop_
_entity_poly.entity_id
_entity_poly.type
_entity_poly.pdbx_seq_one_letter_code
_entity_poly.pdbx_strand_id
1 'polypeptide(L)'
;MKSYIPILIGGALPALLWGVTAIFQKLSATASLGPGRYLTLLGLVTFVGGLLYSYFTNEVGFNLKGSLYALYAGASFAFATGLMSYALWHYGVSISRITPILSANVLIPVAAGIWLFGEGAGVNVWQLSVGVFMVIAGVIVVTSA
;
A
#
# COMPACT_ATOMS: atom_id res chain seq x y z
N MET A 1 -27.39 12.07 5.84
CA MET A 1 -25.96 12.43 5.83
C MET A 1 -25.15 11.17 5.57
N LYS A 2 -24.39 11.11 4.47
CA LYS A 2 -23.53 9.93 4.18
C LYS A 2 -22.43 9.88 5.24
N SER A 3 -22.26 8.73 5.90
CA SER A 3 -21.21 8.54 6.90
C SER A 3 -19.85 8.50 6.21
N TYR A 4 -18.97 9.46 6.53
CA TYR A 4 -17.59 9.52 6.01
C TYR A 4 -16.64 8.58 6.78
N ILE A 5 -17.10 7.95 7.85
CA ILE A 5 -16.30 7.09 8.73
C ILE A 5 -15.61 5.94 7.97
N PRO A 6 -16.27 5.21 7.04
CA PRO A 6 -15.61 4.12 6.31
C PRO A 6 -14.45 4.59 5.43
N ILE A 7 -14.57 5.78 4.84
CA ILE A 7 -13.51 6.38 4.00
C ILE A 7 -12.33 6.83 4.87
N LEU A 8 -12.60 7.31 6.08
CA LEU A 8 -11.54 7.68 7.02
C LEU A 8 -10.78 6.46 7.54
N ILE A 9 -11.49 5.40 7.94
CA ILE A 9 -10.88 4.17 8.48
C ILE A 9 -10.18 3.36 7.38
N GLY A 10 -10.78 3.23 6.19
CA GLY A 10 -10.24 2.44 5.10
C GLY A 10 -9.26 3.20 4.19
N GLY A 11 -9.23 4.53 4.24
CA GLY A 11 -8.46 5.36 3.32
C GLY A 11 -7.49 6.31 4.03
N ALA A 12 -8.01 7.37 4.65
CA ALA A 12 -7.19 8.47 5.15
C ALA A 12 -6.20 8.03 6.25
N LEU A 13 -6.67 7.26 7.24
CA LEU A 13 -5.82 6.81 8.34
C LEU A 13 -4.73 5.81 7.87
N PRO A 14 -5.05 4.77 7.08
CA PRO A 14 -4.04 3.91 6.47
C PRO A 14 -3.01 4.67 5.62
N ALA A 15 -3.44 5.66 4.83
CA ALA A 15 -2.52 6.44 4.00
C ALA A 15 -1.47 7.20 4.84
N LEU A 16 -1.87 7.77 5.97
CA LEU A 16 -0.95 8.43 6.91
C LEU A 16 0.03 7.42 7.51
N LEU A 17 -0.47 6.27 7.97
CA LEU A 17 0.36 5.22 8.55
C LEU A 17 1.36 4.66 7.54
N TRP A 18 0.97 4.44 6.29
CA TRP A 18 1.89 4.03 5.22
C TRP A 18 2.96 5.08 4.92
N GLY A 19 2.63 6.38 5.01
CA GLY A 19 3.61 7.45 4.94
C GLY A 19 4.66 7.35 6.06
N VAL A 20 4.21 7.10 7.30
CA VAL A 20 5.10 6.88 8.45
C VAL A 20 5.94 5.61 8.26
N THR A 21 5.36 4.52 7.76
CA THR A 21 6.09 3.29 7.42
C THR A 21 7.23 3.57 6.46
N ALA A 22 7.01 4.37 5.42
CA ALA A 22 8.05 4.73 4.45
C ALA A 22 9.22 5.47 5.12
N ILE A 23 8.94 6.39 6.05
CA ILE A 23 9.98 7.10 6.83
C ILE A 23 10.85 6.09 7.59
N PHE A 24 10.24 5.18 8.35
CA PHE A 24 10.98 4.17 9.10
C PHE A 24 11.72 3.17 8.19
N GLN A 25 11.19 2.89 7.00
CA GLN A 25 11.89 2.10 5.99
C GLN A 25 13.17 2.79 5.52
N LYS A 26 13.12 4.11 5.26
CA LYS A 26 14.32 4.88 4.93
C LYS A 26 15.32 4.89 6.09
N LEU A 27 14.86 5.14 7.31
CA LEU A 27 15.71 5.16 8.50
C LEU A 27 16.40 3.79 8.72
N SER A 28 15.65 2.71 8.52
CA SER A 28 16.15 1.34 8.58
C SER A 28 17.24 1.09 7.52
N ALA A 29 17.01 1.52 6.28
CA ALA A 29 17.99 1.41 5.20
C ALA A 29 19.25 2.24 5.49
N THR A 30 19.12 3.46 6.03
CA THR A 30 20.27 4.30 6.42
C THR A 30 21.05 3.76 7.60
N ALA A 31 20.40 2.97 8.47
CA ALA A 31 21.05 2.20 9.53
C ALA A 31 21.66 0.87 9.02
N SER A 32 21.85 0.74 7.70
CA SER A 32 22.44 -0.42 7.03
C SER A 32 21.67 -1.73 7.18
N LEU A 33 20.37 -1.67 7.48
CA LEU A 33 19.53 -2.86 7.49
C LEU A 33 19.16 -3.26 6.04
N GLY A 34 19.67 -4.40 5.60
CA GLY A 34 19.35 -4.93 4.28
C GLY A 34 17.88 -5.36 4.13
N PRO A 35 17.39 -5.48 2.88
CA PRO A 35 15.98 -5.71 2.56
C PRO A 35 15.41 -7.01 3.16
N GLY A 36 16.22 -8.08 3.21
CA GLY A 36 15.78 -9.35 3.80
C GLY A 36 15.43 -9.21 5.29
N ARG A 37 16.30 -8.58 6.09
CA ARG A 37 16.06 -8.37 7.52
C ARG A 37 14.89 -7.41 7.76
N TYR A 38 14.80 -6.35 6.95
CA TYR A 38 13.67 -5.43 7.00
C TYR A 38 12.33 -6.17 6.78
N LEU A 39 12.25 -7.00 5.74
CA LEU A 39 11.06 -7.80 5.44
C LEU A 39 10.73 -8.84 6.52
N THR A 40 11.75 -9.49 7.12
CA THR A 40 11.52 -10.44 8.22
C THR A 40 10.89 -9.75 9.43
N LEU A 41 11.42 -8.59 9.84
CA LEU A 41 10.88 -7.84 10.99
C LEU A 41 9.50 -7.26 10.69
N LEU A 42 9.30 -6.70 9.50
CA LEU A 42 8.00 -6.19 9.05
C LEU A 42 6.96 -7.33 8.99
N GLY A 43 7.35 -8.49 8.46
CA GLY A 43 6.51 -9.68 8.36
C GLY A 43 6.12 -10.21 9.74
N LEU A 44 7.05 -10.22 10.70
CA LEU A 44 6.77 -10.60 12.09
C LEU A 44 5.71 -9.69 12.73
N VAL A 45 5.87 -8.37 12.60
CA VAL A 45 4.90 -7.40 13.14
C VAL A 45 3.55 -7.55 12.45
N THR A 46 3.53 -7.76 11.13
CA THR A 46 2.29 -7.98 10.36
C THR A 46 1.59 -9.27 10.76
N PHE A 47 2.35 -10.35 11.00
CA PHE A 47 1.82 -11.62 11.47
C PHE A 47 1.18 -11.50 12.85
N VAL A 48 1.88 -10.87 13.81
CA VAL A 48 1.34 -10.60 15.15
C VAL A 48 0.09 -9.70 15.06
N GLY A 49 0.13 -8.65 14.24
CA GLY A 49 -1.02 -7.79 13.99
C GLY A 49 -2.23 -8.58 13.46
N GLY A 50 -2.01 -9.49 12.51
CA GLY A 50 -3.07 -10.38 12.00
C GLY A 50 -3.70 -11.26 13.09
N LEU A 51 -2.89 -11.83 13.99
CA LEU A 51 -3.40 -12.61 15.13
C LEU A 51 -4.24 -11.75 16.07
N LEU A 52 -3.80 -10.51 16.35
CA LEU A 52 -4.55 -9.57 17.18
C LEU A 52 -5.89 -9.20 16.52
N TYR A 53 -5.88 -8.86 15.23
CA TYR A 53 -7.10 -8.55 14.50
C TYR A 53 -8.07 -9.73 14.53
N SER A 54 -7.63 -10.94 14.17
CA SER A 54 -8.45 -12.15 14.18
C SER A 54 -9.07 -12.43 15.55
N TYR A 55 -8.32 -12.18 16.64
CA TYR A 55 -8.83 -12.29 18.00
C TYR A 55 -9.93 -11.24 18.31
N PHE A 56 -9.71 -9.97 17.98
CA PHE A 56 -10.67 -8.89 18.26
C PHE A 56 -11.91 -8.93 17.37
N THR A 57 -11.79 -9.40 16.13
CA THR A 57 -12.91 -9.51 15.18
C THR A 57 -13.71 -10.81 15.35
N ASN A 58 -13.26 -11.74 16.20
CA ASN A 58 -13.86 -13.05 16.41
C ASN A 58 -14.07 -13.79 15.08
N GLU A 59 -13.06 -13.79 14.20
CA GLU A 59 -13.14 -14.47 12.92
C GLU A 59 -13.34 -15.98 13.09
N VAL A 60 -14.44 -16.52 12.54
CA VAL A 60 -14.78 -17.93 12.63
C VAL A 60 -14.62 -18.60 11.27
N GLY A 61 -13.82 -19.67 11.23
CA GLY A 61 -13.72 -20.59 10.09
C GLY A 61 -12.57 -20.29 9.13
N PHE A 62 -12.09 -21.34 8.46
CA PHE A 62 -11.03 -21.26 7.47
C PHE A 62 -11.60 -21.20 6.05
N ASN A 63 -11.24 -20.18 5.27
CA ASN A 63 -11.62 -20.04 3.87
C ASN A 63 -10.40 -20.17 2.96
N LEU A 64 -10.25 -21.32 2.28
CA LEU A 64 -9.09 -21.57 1.42
C LEU A 64 -8.93 -20.55 0.29
N LYS A 65 -10.02 -20.13 -0.37
CA LYS A 65 -9.96 -19.16 -1.48
C LYS A 65 -9.49 -17.79 -0.98
N GLY A 66 -10.06 -17.31 0.13
CA GLY A 66 -9.66 -16.06 0.78
C GLY A 66 -8.20 -16.09 1.24
N SER A 67 -7.77 -17.20 1.84
CA SER A 67 -6.38 -17.41 2.25
C SER A 67 -5.40 -17.36 1.07
N LEU A 68 -5.75 -17.94 -0.09
CA LEU A 68 -4.93 -17.86 -1.30
C LEU A 68 -4.79 -16.43 -1.81
N TYR A 69 -5.88 -15.65 -1.85
CA TYR A 69 -5.80 -14.23 -2.22
C TYR A 69 -4.93 -13.43 -1.26
N ALA A 70 -5.04 -13.69 0.05
CA ALA A 70 -4.18 -13.06 1.05
C ALA A 70 -2.69 -13.42 0.84
N LEU A 71 -2.38 -14.65 0.46
CA LEU A 71 -1.01 -15.07 0.14
C LEU A 71 -0.46 -14.34 -1.10
N TYR A 72 -1.25 -14.21 -2.17
CA TYR A 72 -0.83 -13.44 -3.35
C TYR A 72 -0.63 -11.95 -3.04
N ALA A 73 -1.51 -11.37 -2.22
CA ALA A 73 -1.37 -10.00 -1.75
C ALA A 73 -0.09 -9.83 -0.90
N GLY A 74 0.16 -10.74 0.04
CA GLY A 74 1.35 -10.75 0.88
C GLY A 74 2.65 -10.91 0.07
N ALA A 75 2.67 -11.81 -0.91
CA ALA A 75 3.81 -11.98 -1.81
C ALA A 75 4.10 -10.71 -2.63
N SER A 76 3.06 -10.10 -3.19
CA SER A 76 3.16 -8.85 -3.95
C SER A 76 3.68 -7.71 -3.08
N PHE A 77 3.15 -7.58 -1.86
CA PHE A 77 3.57 -6.59 -0.87
C PHE A 77 5.02 -6.78 -0.44
N ALA A 78 5.41 -8.02 -0.12
CA ALA A 78 6.78 -8.34 0.31
C ALA A 78 7.78 -8.06 -0.81
N PHE A 79 7.46 -8.41 -2.06
CA PHE A 79 8.33 -8.16 -3.20
C PHE A 79 8.49 -6.65 -3.48
N ALA A 80 7.39 -5.89 -3.54
CA ALA A 80 7.43 -4.45 -3.76
C ALA A 80 8.19 -3.72 -2.63
N THR A 81 7.90 -4.06 -1.38
CA THR A 81 8.56 -3.49 -0.20
C THR A 81 10.04 -3.85 -0.15
N GLY A 82 10.39 -5.09 -0.53
CA GLY A 82 11.77 -5.55 -0.65
C GLY A 82 12.55 -4.77 -1.70
N LEU A 83 11.98 -4.55 -2.89
CA LEU A 83 12.57 -3.73 -3.95
C LEU A 83 12.78 -2.28 -3.51
N MET A 84 11.78 -1.67 -2.84
CA MET A 84 11.93 -0.33 -2.27
C MET A 84 13.06 -0.30 -1.23
N SER A 85 13.09 -1.26 -0.30
CA SER A 85 14.13 -1.34 0.72
C SER A 85 15.51 -1.55 0.10
N TYR A 86 15.61 -2.39 -0.92
CA TYR A 86 16.85 -2.61 -1.67
C TYR A 86 17.30 -1.33 -2.37
N ALA A 87 16.37 -0.59 -3.00
CA ALA A 87 16.70 0.66 -3.65
C ALA A 87 17.26 1.69 -2.66
N LEU A 88 16.59 1.86 -1.52
CA LEU A 88 17.00 2.78 -0.47
C LEU A 88 18.35 2.41 0.17
N TRP A 89 18.59 1.12 0.39
CA TRP A 89 19.79 0.60 1.05
C TRP A 89 20.99 0.53 0.10
N HIS A 90 20.80 0.03 -1.13
CA HIS A 90 21.89 -0.21 -2.08
C HIS A 90 22.23 1.03 -2.94
N TYR A 91 21.22 1.72 -3.48
CA TYR A 91 21.42 2.87 -4.36
C TYR A 91 21.35 4.22 -3.62
N GLY A 92 20.97 4.22 -2.34
CA GLY A 92 20.91 5.45 -1.53
C GLY A 92 19.86 6.47 -1.98
N VAL A 93 18.96 6.09 -2.90
CA VAL A 93 17.98 6.97 -3.52
C VAL A 93 17.09 7.71 -2.51
N SER A 94 16.67 8.91 -2.87
CA SER A 94 15.81 9.74 -2.01
C SER A 94 14.41 9.14 -1.90
N ILE A 95 13.93 9.01 -0.67
CA ILE A 95 12.54 8.62 -0.41
C ILE A 95 11.53 9.61 -1.00
N SER A 96 11.88 10.90 -1.06
CA SER A 96 11.00 11.94 -1.63
C SER A 96 10.69 11.75 -3.11
N ARG A 97 11.55 11.04 -3.85
CA ARG A 97 11.34 10.71 -5.27
C ARG A 97 10.65 9.35 -5.44
N ILE A 98 10.96 8.36 -4.60
CA ILE A 98 10.41 7.01 -4.73
C ILE A 98 8.95 6.95 -4.26
N THR A 99 8.63 7.56 -3.11
CA THR A 99 7.30 7.45 -2.50
C THR A 99 6.17 7.93 -3.41
N PRO A 100 6.28 9.07 -4.12
CA PRO A 100 5.25 9.47 -5.09
C PRO A 100 5.02 8.44 -6.22
N ILE A 101 6.08 7.84 -6.75
CA ILE A 101 5.97 6.79 -7.78
C ILE A 101 5.18 5.60 -7.22
N LEU A 102 5.49 5.18 -5.99
CA LEU A 102 4.79 4.09 -5.33
C LEU A 102 3.33 4.44 -5.05
N SER A 103 3.02 5.70 -4.72
CA SER A 103 1.64 6.16 -4.53
C SER A 103 0.78 6.05 -5.79
N ALA A 104 1.38 6.01 -7.00
CA ALA A 104 0.64 5.76 -8.23
C ALA A 104 0.05 4.34 -8.30
N ASN A 105 0.52 3.40 -7.45
CA ASN A 105 0.00 2.03 -7.41
C ASN A 105 -1.51 1.97 -7.16
N VAL A 106 -2.10 2.99 -6.52
CA VAL A 106 -3.54 3.08 -6.23
C VAL A 106 -4.40 3.14 -7.48
N LEU A 107 -3.82 3.51 -8.62
CA LEU A 107 -4.52 3.50 -9.91
C LEU A 107 -4.80 2.06 -10.39
N ILE A 108 -3.97 1.09 -9.98
CA ILE A 108 -4.16 -0.32 -10.32
C ILE A 108 -5.44 -0.90 -9.69
N PRO A 109 -5.69 -0.82 -8.37
CA PRO A 109 -6.93 -1.28 -7.78
C PRO A 109 -8.14 -0.44 -8.21
N VAL A 110 -7.99 0.85 -8.53
CA VAL A 110 -9.09 1.65 -9.12
C VAL A 110 -9.49 1.08 -10.49
N ALA A 111 -8.53 0.81 -11.36
CA ALA A 111 -8.81 0.18 -12.65
C ALA A 111 -9.38 -1.23 -12.46
N ALA A 112 -8.79 -2.04 -11.60
CA ALA A 112 -9.28 -3.38 -11.30
C ALA A 112 -10.70 -3.37 -10.71
N GLY A 113 -11.05 -2.41 -9.85
CA GLY A 113 -12.40 -2.29 -9.28
C GLY A 113 -13.47 -2.01 -10.32
N ILE A 114 -13.17 -1.10 -11.26
CA ILE A 114 -14.06 -0.83 -12.39
C ILE A 114 -14.25 -2.08 -13.26
N TRP A 115 -13.16 -2.76 -13.62
CA TRP A 115 -13.16 -3.82 -14.63
C TRP A 115 -13.52 -5.20 -14.09
N LEU A 116 -12.99 -5.58 -12.93
CA LEU A 116 -13.17 -6.91 -12.33
C LEU A 116 -14.40 -6.98 -11.42
N PHE A 117 -14.68 -5.89 -10.69
CA PHE A 117 -15.79 -5.84 -9.72
C PHE A 117 -17.03 -5.10 -10.27
N GLY A 118 -16.96 -4.56 -11.48
CA GLY A 118 -18.09 -3.89 -12.13
C GLY A 118 -18.48 -2.56 -11.47
N GLU A 119 -17.58 -1.96 -10.68
CA GLU A 119 -17.85 -0.73 -9.92
C GLU A 119 -17.98 0.51 -10.81
N GLY A 120 -17.71 0.37 -12.12
CA GLY A 120 -17.80 1.46 -13.10
C GLY A 120 -19.18 2.13 -13.21
N ALA A 121 -20.27 1.39 -12.94
CA ALA A 121 -21.62 1.96 -12.94
C ALA A 121 -21.91 2.84 -11.71
N GLY A 122 -21.16 2.65 -10.62
CA GLY A 122 -21.33 3.38 -9.37
C GLY A 122 -20.50 4.66 -9.24
N VAL A 123 -19.64 4.95 -10.22
CA VAL A 123 -18.69 6.07 -10.18
C VAL A 123 -18.94 7.08 -11.29
N ASN A 124 -18.67 8.35 -11.00
CA ASN A 124 -18.64 9.38 -12.03
C ASN A 124 -17.34 9.26 -12.83
N VAL A 125 -17.42 8.69 -14.03
CA VAL A 125 -16.27 8.41 -14.90
C VAL A 125 -15.46 9.69 -15.17
N TRP A 126 -16.12 10.83 -15.40
CA TRP A 126 -15.44 12.09 -15.65
C TRP A 126 -14.62 12.57 -14.45
N GLN A 127 -15.22 12.62 -13.26
CA GLN A 127 -14.52 13.01 -12.03
C GLN A 127 -13.36 12.04 -11.73
N LEU A 128 -13.57 10.76 -11.96
CA LEU A 128 -12.54 9.74 -11.75
C LEU A 128 -11.37 9.90 -12.73
N SER A 129 -11.64 10.13 -14.02
CA SER A 129 -10.62 10.37 -15.04
C SER A 129 -9.80 11.63 -14.74
N VAL A 130 -10.45 12.72 -14.34
CA VAL A 130 -9.77 13.96 -13.91
C VAL A 130 -8.89 13.69 -12.69
N GLY A 131 -9.41 12.97 -11.69
CA GLY A 131 -8.64 12.58 -10.51
C GLY A 131 -7.40 11.74 -10.85
N VAL A 132 -7.55 10.74 -11.71
CA VAL A 132 -6.45 9.89 -12.19
C VAL A 132 -5.39 10.74 -12.89
N PHE A 133 -5.80 11.65 -13.77
CA PHE A 133 -4.89 12.57 -14.44
C PHE A 133 -4.10 13.44 -13.44
N MET A 134 -4.78 13.99 -12.43
CA MET A 134 -4.14 14.80 -11.39
C MET A 134 -3.12 13.99 -10.57
N VAL A 135 -3.42 12.73 -10.25
CA VAL A 135 -2.48 11.82 -9.57
C VAL A 135 -1.23 11.60 -10.42
N ILE A 136 -1.40 11.24 -11.70
CA ILE A 136 -0.26 10.99 -12.61
C ILE A 136 0.58 12.26 -12.78
N ALA A 137 -0.06 13.39 -13.05
CA ALA A 137 0.63 14.67 -13.21
C ALA A 137 1.39 15.05 -11.94
N GLY A 138 0.78 14.89 -10.76
CA GLY A 138 1.43 15.14 -9.48
C GLY A 138 2.66 14.26 -9.26
N VAL A 139 2.57 12.97 -9.58
CA VAL A 139 3.71 12.04 -9.48
C VAL A 139 4.85 12.48 -10.41
N ILE A 140 4.55 12.86 -11.65
CA ILE A 140 5.58 13.35 -12.61
C ILE A 140 6.26 14.60 -12.06
N VAL A 141 5.49 15.58 -11.59
CA VAL A 141 6.03 16.84 -11.05
C VAL A 141 6.96 16.57 -9.87
N VAL A 142 6.51 15.79 -8.87
CA VAL A 142 7.32 15.54 -7.66
C VAL A 142 8.57 14.71 -7.96
N THR A 143 8.49 13.76 -8.89
CA THR A 143 9.65 12.92 -9.26
C THR A 143 10.69 13.65 -10.09
N SER A 144 10.28 14.70 -10.81
CA SER A 144 11.16 15.57 -11.61
C SER A 144 11.87 16.67 -10.81
N ALA A 145 11.51 16.87 -9.54
CA ALA A 145 12.18 17.81 -8.62
C ALA A 145 13.44 17.19 -7.99
#